data_AF-A0A2H3HY31-F1
#
_entry.id   AF-A0A2H3HY31-F1
#
_cell.length_a   1.000
_cell.length_b   1.000
_cell.length_c   1.000
_cell.angle_alpha   90.00
_cell.angle_beta   90.00
_cell.angle_gamma   90.00
#
_symmetry.space_group_name_H-M   'P 1'
#
loop_
_entity.id
_entity.type
_entity.pdbx_description
1 polymer ?
#
loop_
_entity_poly.entity_id
_entity_poly.type
_entity_poly.pdbx_seq_one_letter_code
_entity_poly.pdbx_strand_id
1 'polypeptide(L)'
;MPPNRYSFTAVNLPPRFLLPEYMQYFTLSAGRDTDIWREPPNGDTLAAPMVITSLVRPFIVAEVTIRADWEMEGDQGGLIIFAGDAPIQSLSHESMRSSLVNDVRSSYKWVKAGMEFSARTVNTTSVSATSDGADWCSLPLDIPNALINTASLRIKLERVGYSLLIWYQNPFLSPDAVTPDAVASTWKKLRKVTGFFYGVEDKRVHVGVYASRPTSMQIGEMDDLNMGGERYKLVVEFEDLEIF
;
A
#
# COMPACT_ATOMS: atom_id res chain seq x y z
N MET A 1 20.65 -0.47 4.91
CA MET A 1 20.61 0.99 5.21
C MET A 1 19.25 1.48 4.75
N PRO A 2 18.46 2.14 5.61
CA PRO A 2 17.15 2.64 5.21
C PRO A 2 17.29 3.61 4.03
N PRO A 3 16.34 3.61 3.08
CA PRO A 3 16.44 4.44 1.90
C PRO A 3 16.38 5.93 2.28
N ASN A 4 17.13 6.76 1.54
CA ASN A 4 17.20 8.20 1.80
C ASN A 4 15.88 8.87 1.38
N ARG A 5 15.31 9.73 2.25
CA ARG A 5 14.07 10.48 2.00
C ARG A 5 14.02 11.24 0.68
N TYR A 6 15.16 11.73 0.18
CA TYR A 6 15.21 12.53 -1.05
C TYR A 6 14.90 11.71 -2.31
N SER A 7 14.88 10.38 -2.19
CA SER A 7 14.45 9.48 -3.27
C SER A 7 12.93 9.26 -3.30
N PHE A 8 12.18 9.78 -2.33
CA PHE A 8 10.74 9.58 -2.22
C PHE A 8 9.95 10.84 -2.58
N THR A 9 8.77 10.59 -3.11
CA THR A 9 7.74 11.58 -3.41
C THR A 9 6.51 11.29 -2.56
N ALA A 10 6.00 12.32 -1.90
CA ALA A 10 4.73 12.27 -1.19
C ALA A 10 3.59 12.52 -2.19
N VAL A 11 2.59 11.63 -2.22
CA VAL A 11 1.41 11.72 -3.10
C VAL A 11 0.16 11.74 -2.24
N ASN A 12 -0.80 12.61 -2.60
CA ASN A 12 -2.05 12.83 -1.85
C ASN A 12 -1.83 13.17 -0.36
N LEU A 13 -0.72 13.84 -0.05
CA LEU A 13 -0.37 14.31 1.27
C LEU A 13 -0.37 15.85 1.31
N PRO A 14 -0.60 16.48 2.47
CA PRO A 14 -0.55 17.94 2.58
C PRO A 14 0.79 18.50 2.08
N PRO A 15 0.83 19.69 1.45
CA PRO A 15 2.08 20.29 0.95
C PRO A 15 3.17 20.49 2.02
N ARG A 16 2.74 20.57 3.29
CA ARG A 16 3.61 20.70 4.48
C ARG A 16 4.07 19.36 5.06
N PHE A 17 3.69 18.24 4.46
CA PHE A 17 4.12 16.92 4.93
C PHE A 17 5.63 16.77 4.70
N LEU A 18 6.35 16.46 5.76
CA LEU A 18 7.80 16.26 5.73
C LEU A 18 8.10 14.80 6.01
N LEU A 19 8.74 14.13 5.06
CA LEU A 19 9.33 12.82 5.30
C LEU A 19 10.41 12.92 6.38
N PRO A 20 10.55 11.92 7.27
CA PRO A 20 11.65 11.89 8.23
C PRO A 20 13.00 11.87 7.51
N GLU A 21 14.08 12.24 8.20
CA GLU A 21 15.44 12.18 7.65
C GLU A 21 15.80 10.74 7.20
N TYR A 22 15.43 9.76 8.02
CA TYR A 22 15.62 8.35 7.78
C TYR A 22 14.27 7.64 7.74
N MET A 23 14.05 6.83 6.70
CA MET A 23 12.80 6.08 6.49
C MET A 23 12.68 4.83 7.38
N GLN A 24 13.33 4.81 8.55
CA GLN A 24 13.28 3.69 9.49
C GLN A 24 11.94 3.61 10.22
N TYR A 25 11.35 4.76 10.54
CA TYR A 25 10.03 4.87 11.18
C TYR A 25 9.33 6.14 10.69
N PHE A 26 8.08 6.01 10.25
CA PHE A 26 7.20 7.15 9.97
C PHE A 26 5.74 6.74 9.95
N THR A 27 4.86 7.73 9.90
CA THR A 27 3.42 7.51 9.81
C THR A 27 2.81 8.17 8.59
N LEU A 28 1.75 7.55 8.05
CA LEU A 28 0.86 8.17 7.09
C LEU A 28 -0.54 8.25 7.67
N SER A 29 -1.18 9.40 7.51
CA SER A 29 -2.56 9.61 7.93
C SER A 29 -3.49 9.60 6.72
N ALA A 30 -4.49 8.73 6.72
CA ALA A 30 -5.53 8.67 5.69
C ALA A 30 -6.85 9.25 6.21
N GLY A 31 -7.38 10.21 5.47
CA GLY A 31 -8.74 10.72 5.67
C GLY A 31 -9.78 9.77 5.09
N ARG A 32 -11.05 10.07 5.32
CA ARG A 32 -12.18 9.36 4.70
C ARG A 32 -12.14 9.45 3.18
N ASP A 33 -12.86 8.55 2.52
CA ASP A 33 -13.03 8.49 1.07
C ASP A 33 -11.69 8.38 0.31
N THR A 34 -10.69 7.78 0.96
CA THR A 34 -9.38 7.50 0.34
C THR A 34 -9.30 6.03 -0.04
N ASP A 35 -9.00 5.74 -1.31
CA ASP A 35 -8.84 4.38 -1.82
C ASP A 35 -7.80 4.29 -2.96
N ILE A 36 -7.35 3.06 -3.20
CA ILE A 36 -6.56 2.61 -4.34
C ILE A 36 -7.29 1.42 -4.97
N TRP A 37 -8.04 1.68 -6.04
CA TRP A 37 -8.87 0.67 -6.69
C TRP A 37 -8.96 0.92 -8.19
N ARG A 38 -9.21 -0.15 -8.97
CA ARG A 38 -9.46 -0.05 -10.41
C ARG A 38 -10.77 -0.76 -10.73
N GLU A 39 -11.75 0.00 -11.16
CA GLU A 39 -13.04 -0.52 -11.59
C GLU A 39 -13.24 -0.22 -13.09
N PRO A 40 -13.27 -1.23 -13.97
CA PRO A 40 -13.66 -1.03 -15.36
C PRO A 40 -15.15 -0.70 -15.47
N PRO A 41 -15.57 0.25 -16.33
CA PRO A 41 -14.75 1.11 -17.20
C PRO A 41 -14.32 2.42 -16.53
N ASN A 42 -14.69 2.63 -15.26
CA ASN A 42 -14.56 3.88 -14.50
C ASN A 42 -13.10 4.30 -14.21
N GLY A 43 -12.13 3.43 -14.44
CA GLY A 43 -10.70 3.72 -14.32
C GLY A 43 -10.17 3.52 -12.90
N ASP A 44 -9.18 4.32 -12.51
CA ASP A 44 -8.52 4.20 -11.21
C ASP A 44 -9.03 5.24 -10.21
N THR A 45 -9.32 4.77 -9.00
CA THR A 45 -9.28 5.58 -7.79
C THR A 45 -7.87 5.49 -7.22
N LEU A 46 -7.13 6.60 -7.18
CA LEU A 46 -5.79 6.71 -6.56
C LEU A 46 -5.76 7.90 -5.60
N ALA A 47 -6.69 7.93 -4.64
CA ALA A 47 -6.85 9.05 -3.69
C ALA A 47 -6.09 8.85 -2.38
N ALA A 48 -5.62 7.64 -2.10
CA ALA A 48 -4.89 7.31 -0.88
C ALA A 48 -3.55 8.07 -0.75
N PRO A 49 -3.21 8.55 0.46
CA PRO A 49 -1.87 9.01 0.80
C PRO A 49 -0.81 7.93 0.55
N MET A 50 0.25 8.32 -0.15
CA MET A 50 1.36 7.42 -0.47
C MET A 50 2.70 8.12 -0.33
N VAL A 51 3.72 7.33 -0.01
CA VAL A 51 5.13 7.74 -0.08
C VAL A 51 5.86 6.73 -0.94
N ILE A 52 6.35 7.18 -2.09
CA ILE A 52 6.81 6.31 -3.17
C ILE A 52 8.13 6.78 -3.75
N THR A 53 8.98 5.84 -4.17
CA THR A 53 10.22 6.11 -4.87
C THR A 53 10.17 5.55 -6.29
N SER A 54 10.88 6.19 -7.21
CA SER A 54 11.04 5.71 -8.59
C SER A 54 12.38 4.99 -8.72
N LEU A 55 12.36 3.74 -9.18
CA LEU A 55 13.56 2.93 -9.26
C LEU A 55 14.31 3.17 -10.56
N VAL A 56 15.62 3.42 -10.42
CA VAL A 56 16.56 3.54 -11.55
C VAL A 56 17.10 2.17 -11.98
N ARG A 57 17.05 1.19 -11.07
CA ARG A 57 17.47 -0.19 -11.28
C ARG A 57 16.25 -1.13 -11.27
N PRO A 58 16.36 -2.33 -11.86
CA PRO A 58 15.31 -3.32 -11.77
C PRO A 58 14.95 -3.61 -10.31
N PHE A 59 13.65 -3.57 -9.99
CA PHE A 59 13.14 -3.95 -8.67
C PHE A 59 13.50 -5.39 -8.34
N ILE A 60 13.97 -5.62 -7.12
CA ILE A 60 14.29 -6.93 -6.57
C ILE A 60 13.31 -7.25 -5.44
N VAL A 61 13.27 -6.40 -4.42
CA VAL A 61 12.45 -6.64 -3.23
C VAL A 61 12.09 -5.33 -2.52
N ALA A 62 10.90 -5.28 -1.92
CA ALA A 62 10.53 -4.27 -0.95
C ALA A 62 9.90 -4.93 0.27
N GLU A 63 10.25 -4.47 1.46
CA GLU A 63 9.76 -4.98 2.73
C GLU A 63 9.41 -3.82 3.66
N VAL A 64 8.39 -4.01 4.49
CA VAL A 64 8.03 -3.06 5.55
C VAL A 64 7.23 -3.77 6.63
N THR A 65 7.35 -3.32 7.87
CA THR A 65 6.45 -3.68 8.97
C THR A 65 5.39 -2.59 9.11
N ILE A 66 4.12 -2.98 9.12
CA ILE A 66 2.99 -2.07 9.29
C ILE A 66 2.24 -2.33 10.58
N ARG A 67 1.70 -1.26 11.16
CA ARG A 67 0.80 -1.29 12.31
C ARG A 67 -0.15 -0.10 12.24
N ALA A 68 -1.38 -0.26 12.73
CA ALA A 68 -2.32 0.83 12.91
C ALA A 68 -3.32 0.48 14.00
N ASP A 69 -4.09 1.47 14.44
CA ASP A 69 -5.31 1.25 15.21
C ASP A 69 -6.46 1.02 14.22
N TRP A 70 -6.74 -0.26 13.92
CA TRP A 70 -7.73 -0.67 12.93
C TRP A 70 -9.14 -0.58 13.51
N GLU A 71 -9.94 0.38 13.04
CA GLU A 71 -11.24 0.67 13.65
C GLU A 71 -12.39 0.64 12.65
N MET A 72 -12.19 1.19 11.46
CA MET A 72 -13.24 1.38 10.45
C MET A 72 -13.15 0.31 9.39
N GLU A 73 -14.31 -0.21 8.96
CA GLU A 73 -14.40 -1.13 7.83
C GLU A 73 -13.63 -0.55 6.64
N GLY A 74 -12.81 -1.38 6.00
CA GLY A 74 -11.96 -0.97 4.88
C GLY A 74 -10.70 -0.19 5.25
N ASP A 75 -10.37 0.05 6.54
CA ASP A 75 -9.08 0.62 6.91
C ASP A 75 -7.95 -0.24 6.35
N GLN A 76 -7.00 0.38 5.64
CA GLN A 76 -5.95 -0.31 4.91
C GLN A 76 -4.59 0.37 5.07
N GLY A 77 -3.53 -0.44 5.04
CA GLY A 77 -2.17 0.05 4.96
C GLY A 77 -1.21 -1.03 4.47
N GLY A 78 -0.11 -0.63 3.82
CA GLY A 78 0.88 -1.60 3.33
C GLY A 78 1.80 -1.07 2.24
N LEU A 79 2.32 -1.99 1.43
CA LEU A 79 3.14 -1.69 0.26
C LEU A 79 2.28 -1.50 -0.99
N ILE A 80 2.75 -0.63 -1.88
CA ILE A 80 2.24 -0.49 -3.23
C ILE A 80 3.39 -0.46 -4.24
N ILE A 81 3.21 -1.12 -5.37
CA ILE A 81 4.13 -1.12 -6.50
C ILE A 81 3.38 -0.86 -7.79
N PHE A 82 3.93 0.04 -8.62
CA PHE A 82 3.48 0.35 -9.96
C PHE A 82 4.53 -0.10 -10.98
N ALA A 83 4.06 -0.51 -12.15
CA ALA A 83 4.87 -0.94 -13.28
C ALA A 83 4.32 -0.31 -14.56
N GLY A 84 5.12 0.53 -15.23
CA GLY A 84 4.72 1.28 -16.44
C GLY A 84 4.57 2.78 -16.18
N ASP A 85 3.86 3.49 -17.06
CA ASP A 85 3.66 4.94 -16.97
C ASP A 85 2.64 5.33 -15.90
N ALA A 86 2.97 5.08 -14.64
CA ALA A 86 2.11 5.43 -13.51
C ALA A 86 1.93 6.96 -13.41
N PRO A 87 0.72 7.44 -13.05
CA PRO A 87 0.37 8.87 -13.07
C PRO A 87 1.05 9.69 -11.96
N ILE A 88 2.04 9.11 -11.27
CA ILE A 88 2.76 9.66 -10.13
C ILE A 88 3.40 11.01 -10.44
N GLN A 89 3.90 11.22 -11.67
CA GLN A 89 4.53 12.49 -12.08
C GLN A 89 3.53 13.54 -12.60
N SER A 90 2.33 13.13 -13.00
CA SER A 90 1.31 14.02 -13.58
C SER A 90 0.38 14.70 -12.56
N LEU A 91 0.58 14.42 -11.26
CA LEU A 91 -0.21 15.00 -10.17
C LEU A 91 0.36 16.32 -9.64
N SER A 92 1.57 16.72 -10.07
CA SER A 92 2.14 18.04 -9.78
C SER A 92 1.78 19.04 -10.89
N HIS A 93 0.59 19.64 -10.78
CA HIS A 93 0.07 20.77 -11.58
C HIS A 93 -0.11 20.51 -13.10
N GLU A 94 -1.33 20.78 -13.59
CA GLU A 94 -1.72 20.86 -15.03
C GLU A 94 -1.73 19.57 -15.87
N SER A 95 -2.58 18.59 -15.53
CA SER A 95 -3.06 17.61 -16.52
C SER A 95 -4.53 17.22 -16.35
N MET A 96 -5.34 18.07 -15.70
CA MET A 96 -6.81 18.01 -15.84
C MET A 96 -7.22 18.70 -17.14
N ARG A 97 -6.99 18.04 -18.29
CA ARG A 97 -7.64 18.28 -19.60
C ARG A 97 -6.95 17.50 -20.72
N SER A 98 -6.95 16.16 -20.68
CA SER A 98 -6.89 15.36 -21.90
C SER A 98 -7.15 13.88 -21.62
N SER A 99 -8.39 13.45 -21.78
CA SER A 99 -8.70 12.09 -22.27
C SER A 99 -10.17 11.97 -22.65
N LEU A 100 -10.63 12.90 -23.49
CA LEU A 100 -11.82 12.69 -24.33
C LEU A 100 -11.44 11.90 -25.58
N VAL A 101 -10.88 10.68 -25.46
CA VAL A 101 -10.91 9.69 -26.56
C VAL A 101 -10.77 8.29 -25.95
N ASN A 102 -11.70 7.42 -26.32
CA ASN A 102 -11.75 6.00 -26.04
C ASN A 102 -10.41 5.28 -26.31
N ASP A 103 -10.11 4.29 -25.45
CA ASP A 103 -9.09 3.24 -25.66
C ASP A 103 -7.62 3.60 -25.37
N VAL A 104 -7.33 4.04 -24.15
CA VAL A 104 -6.00 3.83 -23.56
C VAL A 104 -6.19 2.94 -22.35
N ARG A 105 -6.10 1.62 -22.56
CA ARG A 105 -5.82 0.69 -21.45
C ARG A 105 -4.69 1.30 -20.63
N SER A 106 -4.90 1.44 -19.32
CA SER A 106 -3.88 2.00 -18.41
C SER A 106 -2.51 1.43 -18.78
N SER A 107 -1.60 2.29 -19.21
CA SER A 107 -0.23 1.94 -19.61
C SER A 107 0.62 1.46 -18.42
N TYR A 108 0.04 1.43 -17.23
CA TYR A 108 0.60 0.88 -16.02
C TYR A 108 -0.29 -0.18 -15.35
N LYS A 109 0.37 -1.03 -14.60
CA LYS A 109 -0.19 -2.03 -13.68
C LYS A 109 0.21 -1.64 -12.27
N TRP A 110 -0.57 -2.04 -11.28
CA TRP A 110 -0.17 -1.87 -9.89
C TRP A 110 -0.61 -3.02 -9.01
N VAL A 111 0.10 -3.22 -7.91
CA VAL A 111 -0.26 -4.16 -6.85
C VAL A 111 -0.14 -3.42 -5.53
N LYS A 112 -1.17 -3.52 -4.68
CA LYS A 112 -1.08 -3.18 -3.26
C LYS A 112 -1.18 -4.45 -2.43
N ALA A 113 -0.48 -4.49 -1.30
CA ALA A 113 -0.57 -5.58 -0.34
C ALA A 113 -0.28 -5.10 1.07
N GLY A 114 -0.98 -5.65 2.06
CA GLY A 114 -0.82 -5.25 3.45
C GLY A 114 -1.95 -5.78 4.33
N MET A 115 -2.39 -4.94 5.27
CA MET A 115 -3.50 -5.23 6.17
C MET A 115 -4.76 -4.49 5.74
N GLU A 116 -5.91 -5.13 5.94
CA GLU A 116 -7.24 -4.54 5.75
C GLU A 116 -8.15 -4.95 6.90
N PHE A 117 -8.77 -3.98 7.56
CA PHE A 117 -9.81 -4.25 8.54
C PHE A 117 -11.13 -4.49 7.84
N SER A 118 -11.66 -5.70 7.97
CA SER A 118 -12.96 -6.04 7.41
C SER A 118 -13.67 -7.06 8.26
N ALA A 119 -14.99 -6.90 8.41
CA ALA A 119 -15.84 -7.79 9.20
C ALA A 119 -15.34 -7.98 10.65
N ARG A 120 -14.86 -6.90 11.27
CA ARG A 120 -14.31 -6.85 12.64
C ARG A 120 -13.05 -7.70 12.86
N THR A 121 -12.35 -8.08 11.80
CA THR A 121 -11.05 -8.75 11.86
C THR A 121 -10.04 -8.03 10.97
N VAL A 122 -8.75 -8.25 11.24
CA VAL A 122 -7.69 -7.79 10.35
C VAL A 122 -7.31 -8.91 9.41
N ASN A 123 -7.30 -8.61 8.13
CA ASN A 123 -6.94 -9.55 7.07
C ASN A 123 -5.63 -9.12 6.44
N THR A 124 -4.84 -10.09 6.00
CA THR A 124 -3.77 -9.84 5.04
C THR A 124 -4.37 -9.83 3.64
N THR A 125 -4.20 -8.75 2.90
CA THR A 125 -4.85 -8.57 1.60
C THR A 125 -3.87 -8.20 0.50
N SER A 126 -4.26 -8.47 -0.73
CA SER A 126 -3.56 -7.99 -1.91
C SER A 126 -4.55 -7.72 -3.05
N VAL A 127 -4.36 -6.58 -3.71
CA VAL A 127 -5.07 -6.23 -4.93
C VAL A 127 -4.07 -6.07 -6.05
N SER A 128 -4.35 -6.71 -7.20
CA SER A 128 -3.58 -6.56 -8.44
C SER A 128 -4.46 -5.93 -9.50
N ALA A 129 -4.02 -4.84 -10.09
CA ALA A 129 -4.74 -4.13 -11.14
C ALA A 129 -4.00 -4.21 -12.48
N THR A 130 -4.72 -4.66 -13.51
CA THR A 130 -4.28 -4.67 -14.91
C THR A 130 -5.24 -3.82 -15.76
N SER A 131 -5.12 -3.85 -17.09
CA SER A 131 -6.07 -3.16 -17.97
C SER A 131 -7.53 -3.60 -17.77
N ASP A 132 -7.73 -4.79 -17.23
CA ASP A 132 -9.01 -5.47 -17.18
C ASP A 132 -9.73 -5.29 -15.83
N GLY A 133 -9.12 -4.58 -14.89
CA GLY A 133 -9.68 -4.31 -13.56
C GLY A 133 -8.76 -4.69 -12.41
N ALA A 134 -9.27 -4.50 -11.19
CA ALA A 134 -8.66 -4.95 -9.95
C ALA A 134 -9.13 -6.37 -9.58
N ASP A 135 -8.18 -7.22 -9.21
CA ASP A 135 -8.40 -8.55 -8.66
C ASP A 135 -7.89 -8.57 -7.20
N TRP A 136 -8.80 -8.81 -6.26
CA TRP A 136 -8.58 -8.74 -4.81
C TRP A 136 -8.59 -10.13 -4.18
N CYS A 137 -7.62 -10.38 -3.29
CA CYS A 137 -7.64 -11.52 -2.38
C CYS A 137 -7.46 -11.06 -0.93
N SER A 138 -8.08 -11.79 -0.02
CA SER A 138 -8.03 -11.53 1.42
C SER A 138 -7.90 -12.84 2.18
N LEU A 139 -7.03 -12.85 3.19
CA LEU A 139 -6.82 -13.96 4.12
C LEU A 139 -6.90 -13.45 5.56
N PRO A 140 -7.80 -13.98 6.40
CA PRO A 140 -7.85 -13.60 7.81
C PRO A 140 -6.51 -13.84 8.50
N LEU A 141 -6.03 -12.84 9.25
CA LEU A 141 -4.96 -13.06 10.20
C LEU A 141 -5.55 -13.74 11.43
N ASP A 142 -4.99 -14.87 11.82
CA ASP A 142 -5.37 -15.59 13.04
C ASP A 142 -4.81 -14.85 14.27
N ILE A 143 -5.41 -13.70 14.56
CA ILE A 143 -5.05 -12.81 15.66
C ILE A 143 -6.26 -12.76 16.60
N PRO A 144 -6.08 -13.04 17.92
CA PRO A 144 -7.14 -12.88 18.89
C PRO A 144 -7.71 -11.45 18.86
N ASN A 145 -9.04 -11.29 18.94
CA ASN A 145 -9.70 -9.98 18.85
C ASN A 145 -9.11 -8.93 19.81
N ALA A 146 -8.63 -9.34 20.99
CA ALA A 146 -8.00 -8.46 21.98
C ALA A 146 -6.68 -7.82 21.51
N LEU A 147 -6.07 -8.34 20.45
CA LEU A 147 -4.78 -7.91 19.91
C LEU A 147 -4.88 -7.20 18.57
N ILE A 148 -6.09 -6.95 18.05
CA ILE A 148 -6.32 -6.30 16.74
C ILE A 148 -5.61 -4.94 16.66
N ASN A 149 -5.74 -4.08 17.68
CA ASN A 149 -5.14 -2.74 17.70
C ASN A 149 -3.61 -2.77 17.92
N THR A 150 -3.08 -3.95 18.26
CA THR A 150 -1.63 -4.20 18.37
C THR A 150 -1.09 -5.02 17.21
N ALA A 151 -1.96 -5.43 16.27
CA ALA A 151 -1.60 -6.29 15.18
C ALA A 151 -0.58 -5.60 14.28
N SER A 152 0.55 -6.26 14.07
CA SER A 152 1.57 -5.86 13.12
C SER A 152 1.73 -6.94 12.05
N LEU A 153 2.12 -6.50 10.86
CA LEU A 153 2.38 -7.39 9.74
C LEU A 153 3.65 -6.93 9.04
N ARG A 154 4.61 -7.84 8.86
CA ARG A 154 5.70 -7.60 7.93
C ARG A 154 5.27 -8.09 6.56
N ILE A 155 5.28 -7.21 5.57
CA ILE A 155 4.87 -7.52 4.19
C ILE A 155 6.08 -7.39 3.27
N LYS A 156 6.17 -8.27 2.27
CA LYS A 156 7.25 -8.30 1.29
C LYS A 156 6.72 -8.49 -0.12
N LEU A 157 7.22 -7.65 -1.02
CA LEU A 157 7.07 -7.77 -2.46
C LEU A 157 8.40 -8.22 -3.03
N GLU A 158 8.42 -9.34 -3.74
CA GLU A 158 9.66 -9.92 -4.30
C GLU A 158 9.47 -10.21 -5.78
N ARG A 159 10.44 -9.80 -6.60
CA ARG A 159 10.45 -10.13 -8.01
C ARG A 159 11.10 -11.48 -8.28
N VAL A 160 10.41 -12.32 -9.05
CA VAL A 160 10.98 -13.57 -9.60
C VAL A 160 10.68 -13.64 -11.09
N GLY A 161 11.69 -13.34 -11.92
CA GLY A 161 11.53 -13.20 -13.37
C GLY A 161 10.56 -12.08 -13.73
N TYR A 162 9.47 -12.40 -14.42
CA TYR A 162 8.38 -11.45 -14.70
C TYR A 162 7.24 -11.46 -13.67
N SER A 163 7.34 -12.29 -12.63
CA SER A 163 6.31 -12.40 -11.59
C SER A 163 6.63 -11.53 -10.38
N LEU A 164 5.58 -11.05 -9.72
CA LEU A 164 5.65 -10.46 -8.39
C LEU A 164 5.11 -11.48 -7.38
N LEU A 165 5.91 -11.83 -6.39
CA LEU A 165 5.52 -12.66 -5.26
C LEU A 165 5.24 -11.74 -4.07
N ILE A 166 4.18 -12.08 -3.33
CA ILE A 166 3.74 -11.33 -2.16
C ILE A 166 3.81 -12.28 -0.98
N TRP A 167 4.56 -11.87 0.04
CA TRP A 167 4.81 -12.63 1.25
C TRP A 167 4.42 -11.81 2.45
N TYR A 168 4.06 -12.49 3.54
CA TYR A 168 3.82 -11.86 4.82
C TYR A 168 4.40 -12.69 5.96
N GLN A 169 4.69 -12.01 7.06
CA GLN A 169 5.09 -12.61 8.32
C GLN A 169 4.33 -11.91 9.43
N ASN A 170 3.80 -12.68 10.37
CA ASN A 170 3.22 -12.14 11.60
C ASN A 170 4.33 -12.14 12.67
N PRO A 171 4.84 -10.97 13.09
CA PRO A 171 5.93 -10.90 14.08
C PRO A 171 5.59 -11.57 15.42
N PHE A 172 4.30 -11.62 15.80
CA PHE A 172 3.87 -12.27 17.05
C PHE A 172 4.00 -13.79 17.05
N LEU A 173 3.92 -14.43 15.88
CA LEU A 173 3.92 -15.89 15.78
C LEU A 173 5.33 -16.49 15.69
N SER A 174 6.37 -15.66 15.60
CA SER A 174 7.74 -16.14 15.46
C SER A 174 8.76 -15.22 16.13
N PRO A 175 8.63 -14.92 17.44
CA PRO A 175 9.54 -14.02 18.16
C PRO A 175 10.96 -14.61 18.30
N ASP A 176 11.09 -15.93 18.30
CA ASP A 176 12.34 -16.65 18.62
C ASP A 176 13.14 -17.11 17.39
N ALA A 177 12.77 -16.66 16.18
CA ALA A 177 13.51 -17.01 14.96
C ALA A 177 14.83 -16.24 14.91
N VAL A 178 15.92 -16.83 15.43
CA VAL A 178 17.24 -16.19 15.52
C VAL A 178 18.24 -16.63 14.44
N THR A 179 17.98 -17.73 13.74
CA THR A 179 18.82 -18.19 12.62
C THR A 179 18.27 -17.74 11.27
N PRO A 180 19.12 -17.52 10.24
CA PRO A 180 18.65 -17.11 8.91
C PRO A 180 17.59 -18.04 8.32
N ASP A 181 17.77 -19.36 8.47
CA ASP A 181 16.80 -20.36 7.98
C ASP A 181 15.48 -20.32 8.75
N ALA A 182 15.55 -20.15 10.07
CA ALA A 182 14.35 -19.99 10.89
C ALA A 182 13.58 -18.74 10.47
N VAL A 183 14.26 -17.59 10.32
CA VAL A 183 13.66 -16.33 9.85
C VAL A 183 13.05 -16.52 8.46
N ALA A 184 13.77 -17.13 7.52
CA ALA A 184 13.26 -17.40 6.17
C ALA A 184 11.98 -18.27 6.20
N SER A 185 11.92 -19.26 7.09
CA SER A 185 10.76 -20.16 7.23
C SER A 185 9.51 -19.49 7.81
N THR A 186 9.65 -18.31 8.43
CA THR A 186 8.50 -17.56 8.98
C THR A 186 7.64 -16.87 7.90
N TRP A 187 8.19 -16.67 6.70
CA TRP A 187 7.48 -16.03 5.61
C TRP A 187 6.45 -16.96 4.98
N LYS A 188 5.20 -16.49 4.94
CA LYS A 188 4.08 -17.16 4.26
C LYS A 188 3.82 -16.49 2.93
N LYS A 189 3.64 -17.28 1.87
CA LYS A 189 3.25 -16.76 0.55
C LYS A 189 1.76 -16.38 0.58
N LEU A 190 1.45 -15.12 0.28
CA LEU A 190 0.08 -14.65 0.07
C LEU A 190 -0.38 -14.89 -1.37
N ARG A 191 0.41 -14.44 -2.34
CA ARG A 191 0.00 -14.40 -3.76
C ARG A 191 1.21 -14.44 -4.69
N LYS A 192 0.98 -14.91 -5.91
CA LYS A 192 1.87 -14.73 -7.06
C LYS A 192 1.09 -14.05 -8.17
N VAL A 193 1.57 -12.89 -8.63
CA VAL A 193 1.04 -12.18 -9.80
C VAL A 193 1.97 -12.43 -10.98
N THR A 194 1.53 -13.22 -11.95
CA THR A 194 2.33 -13.56 -13.15
C THR A 194 2.33 -12.42 -14.16
N GLY A 195 3.45 -12.23 -14.87
CA GLY A 195 3.55 -11.22 -15.93
C GLY A 195 3.49 -9.75 -15.45
N PHE A 196 3.57 -9.50 -14.14
CA PHE A 196 3.51 -8.14 -13.59
C PHE A 196 4.59 -7.23 -14.21
N PHE A 197 5.81 -7.74 -14.40
CA PHE A 197 6.91 -6.98 -15.01
C PHE A 197 7.04 -7.19 -16.54
N TYR A 198 6.18 -8.01 -17.15
CA TYR A 198 6.21 -8.22 -18.59
C TYR A 198 5.78 -6.95 -19.34
N GLY A 199 6.50 -6.61 -20.42
CA GLY A 199 6.21 -5.46 -21.29
C GLY A 199 6.62 -4.08 -20.76
N VAL A 200 7.11 -4.00 -19.51
CA VAL A 200 7.60 -2.75 -18.90
C VAL A 200 9.12 -2.72 -18.69
N GLU A 201 9.79 -3.85 -18.99
CA GLU A 201 11.26 -4.02 -19.10
C GLU A 201 12.11 -3.21 -18.11
N ASP A 202 11.74 -3.26 -16.83
CA ASP A 202 12.49 -2.70 -15.68
C ASP A 202 12.57 -1.17 -15.63
N LYS A 203 12.03 -0.49 -16.64
CA LYS A 203 11.96 0.96 -16.70
C LYS A 203 10.60 1.35 -16.15
N ARG A 204 10.57 2.32 -15.22
CA ARG A 204 9.32 2.87 -14.65
C ARG A 204 8.63 1.93 -13.66
N VAL A 205 9.40 1.44 -12.69
CA VAL A 205 8.85 0.84 -11.47
C VAL A 205 8.86 1.89 -10.37
N HIS A 206 7.71 2.03 -9.72
CA HIS A 206 7.56 2.87 -8.54
C HIS A 206 7.10 2.01 -7.39
N VAL A 207 7.68 2.16 -6.21
CA VAL A 207 7.35 1.34 -5.05
C VAL A 207 7.39 2.18 -3.79
N GLY A 208 6.55 1.84 -2.83
CA GLY A 208 6.52 2.51 -1.55
C GLY A 208 5.37 2.02 -0.70
N VAL A 209 4.84 2.91 0.12
CA VAL A 209 3.80 2.59 1.10
C VAL A 209 2.56 3.45 0.89
N TYR A 210 1.43 2.97 1.41
CA TYR A 210 0.15 3.65 1.36
C TYR A 210 -0.66 3.45 2.65
N ALA A 211 -1.56 4.39 2.92
CA ALA A 211 -2.62 4.27 3.93
C ALA A 211 -3.96 4.68 3.31
N SER A 212 -5.04 3.98 3.66
CA SER A 212 -6.37 4.20 3.05
C SER A 212 -7.50 4.01 4.06
N ARG A 213 -8.54 4.84 3.94
CA ARG A 213 -9.82 4.69 4.64
C ARG A 213 -10.95 4.96 3.64
N PRO A 214 -11.42 3.92 2.91
CA PRO A 214 -12.44 4.04 1.88
C PRO A 214 -13.84 4.36 2.42
N THR A 215 -14.14 3.95 3.66
CA THR A 215 -15.49 4.07 4.22
C THR A 215 -15.90 5.53 4.44
N SER A 216 -17.01 5.91 3.80
CA SER A 216 -17.77 7.11 4.11
C SER A 216 -18.70 6.83 5.30
N MET A 217 -18.62 7.61 6.39
CA MET A 217 -19.63 7.54 7.46
C MET A 217 -20.98 8.08 6.98
N GLN A 218 -22.09 7.52 7.46
CA GLN A 218 -23.44 8.02 7.15
C GLN A 218 -23.68 9.40 7.79
N ILE A 219 -24.49 10.22 7.11
CA ILE A 219 -24.82 11.63 7.41
C ILE A 219 -25.31 11.88 8.86
N GLY A 220 -25.73 10.84 9.60
CA GLY A 220 -26.18 10.96 11.01
C GLY A 220 -25.08 11.06 12.06
N GLU A 221 -23.82 10.71 11.76
CA GLU A 221 -22.67 10.88 12.66
C GLU A 221 -21.98 12.25 12.48
N MET A 222 -22.56 13.12 11.64
CA MET A 222 -21.92 14.34 11.15
C MET A 222 -22.01 15.52 12.13
N ASP A 223 -23.01 15.52 13.02
CA ASP A 223 -23.25 16.62 13.98
C ASP A 223 -22.22 16.67 15.13
N ASP A 224 -21.58 15.54 15.49
CA ASP A 224 -20.53 15.49 16.53
C ASP A 224 -19.12 15.87 16.02
N LEU A 225 -18.95 16.05 14.70
CA LEU A 225 -17.63 16.12 14.05
C LEU A 225 -17.08 17.53 13.81
N ASN A 226 -17.87 18.58 14.04
CA ASN A 226 -17.42 19.96 13.78
C ASN A 226 -16.34 20.45 14.78
N MET A 227 -15.87 19.58 15.68
CA MET A 227 -14.90 19.88 16.74
C MET A 227 -13.61 19.04 16.71
N GLY A 228 -13.33 18.20 15.68
CA GLY A 228 -12.21 17.26 15.80
C GLY A 228 -11.66 16.54 14.55
N GLY A 229 -11.55 17.19 13.39
CA GLY A 229 -11.11 16.56 12.12
C GLY A 229 -9.77 15.80 12.09
N GLU A 230 -8.92 15.91 13.12
CA GLU A 230 -7.69 15.11 13.27
C GLU A 230 -7.92 13.76 14.01
N ARG A 231 -8.96 13.64 14.83
CA ARG A 231 -9.25 12.42 15.62
C ARG A 231 -9.84 11.26 14.80
N TYR A 232 -10.16 11.49 13.52
CA TYR A 232 -10.89 10.53 12.69
C TYR A 232 -10.11 10.06 11.46
N LYS A 233 -8.80 10.28 11.42
CA LYS A 233 -7.92 9.75 10.38
C LYS A 233 -7.37 8.40 10.81
N LEU A 234 -7.25 7.48 9.86
CA LEU A 234 -6.44 6.29 10.07
C LEU A 234 -4.98 6.74 10.13
N VAL A 235 -4.22 6.32 11.13
CA VAL A 235 -2.78 6.53 11.20
C VAL A 235 -2.10 5.17 11.08
N VAL A 236 -1.36 4.97 10.00
CA VAL A 236 -0.58 3.76 9.77
C VAL A 236 0.89 4.07 10.05
N GLU A 237 1.49 3.26 10.91
CA GLU A 237 2.90 3.27 11.24
C GLU A 237 3.64 2.31 10.30
N PHE A 238 4.79 2.77 9.79
CA PHE A 238 5.68 2.01 8.92
C PHE A 238 7.06 1.95 9.55
N GLU A 239 7.56 0.74 9.72
CA GLU A 239 8.89 0.46 10.28
C GLU A 239 9.71 -0.40 9.31
N ASP A 240 11.03 -0.25 9.36
CA ASP A 240 11.98 -1.08 8.62
C ASP A 240 11.70 -1.14 7.10
N LEU A 241 11.33 0.00 6.51
CA LEU A 241 11.13 0.09 5.06
C LEU A 241 12.47 -0.14 4.33
N GLU A 242 12.55 -1.21 3.57
CA GLU A 242 13.69 -1.54 2.71
C GLU A 242 13.23 -1.76 1.27
N ILE A 243 14.00 -1.24 0.30
CA ILE A 243 13.70 -1.31 -1.13
C ILE A 243 15.02 -1.52 -1.88
N PHE A 244 15.08 -2.54 -2.74
CA PHE A 244 16.28 -2.91 -3.52
C PHE A 244 15.96 -3.11 -5.01
#